data_AF-A0AAE3CER2-F1
#
_entry.id   AF-A0AAE3CER2-F1
#
_cell.length_a   1.000
_cell.length_b   1.000
_cell.length_c   1.000
_cell.angle_alpha   90.00
_cell.angle_beta   90.00
_cell.angle_gamma   90.00
#
_symmetry.space_group_name_H-M   'P 1'
#
loop_
_entity.id
_entity.type
_entity.pdbx_description
1 polymer ?
#
loop_
_entity_poly.entity_id
_entity_poly.type
_entity_poly.pdbx_seq_one_letter_code
_entity_poly.pdbx_strand_id
1 'polypeptide(L)' 'MSETSGKSGLLKFVSKRSIRVGEILAELGVSKEYFTVIVDGKKADSDSLVDEGSLVIVLPRIAGG' A
#
# COMPACT_ATOMS: atom_id res chain seq x y z
N MET A 1 24.07 4.16 0.49
CA MET A 1 23.47 4.97 -0.59
C MET A 1 22.10 4.38 -0.87
N SER A 2 21.05 5.00 -0.36
CA SER A 2 19.67 4.63 -0.72
C SER A 2 19.09 5.85 -1.42
N GLU A 3 18.90 5.74 -2.73
CA GLU A 3 18.24 6.74 -3.55
C GLU A 3 16.81 6.97 -3.05
N THR A 4 16.62 8.01 -2.25
CA THR A 4 15.31 8.64 -2.12
C THR A 4 15.11 9.52 -3.35
N SER A 5 14.90 8.89 -4.50
CA SER A 5 14.44 9.57 -5.70
C SER A 5 13.01 10.01 -5.43
N GLY A 6 12.87 11.28 -5.03
CA GLY A 6 11.59 11.97 -4.90
C GLY A 6 10.86 11.97 -6.23
N LYS A 7 9.95 11.01 -6.41
CA LYS A 7 8.96 11.02 -7.50
C LYS A 7 7.86 10.01 -7.20
N SER A 8 6.62 10.50 -7.24
CA SER A 8 5.40 9.71 -7.51
C SER A 8 4.85 8.90 -6.34
N GLY A 9 3.56 9.09 -6.04
CA GLY A 9 2.85 8.55 -4.86
C GLY A 9 2.64 7.03 -4.83
N LEU A 10 3.58 6.26 -5.36
CA LEU A 10 3.58 4.80 -5.36
C LEU A 10 4.58 4.28 -4.32
N LEU A 11 4.09 3.60 -3.30
CA LEU A 11 4.89 2.86 -2.31
C LEU A 11 4.82 1.37 -2.63
N LYS A 12 5.96 0.69 -2.62
CA LYS A 12 6.05 -0.75 -2.86
C LYS A 12 6.98 -1.39 -1.83
N PHE A 13 6.50 -2.41 -1.13
CA PHE A 13 7.27 -3.12 -0.12
C PHE A 13 6.75 -4.56 0.06
N VAL A 14 7.55 -5.40 0.69
CA VAL A 14 7.15 -6.77 1.09
C VAL A 14 6.75 -6.74 2.56
N SER A 15 5.60 -7.33 2.89
CA SER A 15 5.14 -7.38 4.27
C SER A 15 6.04 -8.28 5.10
N LYS A 16 6.43 -7.80 6.29
CA LYS A 16 7.28 -8.56 7.24
C LYS A 16 6.49 -9.31 8.30
N ARG A 17 5.17 -9.13 8.33
CA ARG A 17 4.26 -9.74 9.31
C ARG A 17 2.85 -9.82 8.74
N SER A 18 2.02 -10.69 9.30
CA SER A 18 0.60 -10.65 9.00
C SER A 18 -0.04 -9.39 9.59
N ILE A 19 -0.62 -8.55 8.74
CA ILE A 19 -1.21 -7.26 9.13
C ILE A 19 -2.38 -6.93 8.21
N ARG A 20 -3.37 -6.17 8.69
CA ARG A 20 -4.46 -5.70 7.84
C ARG A 20 -4.03 -4.51 7.00
N VAL A 21 -4.61 -4.39 5.82
CA VAL A 21 -4.40 -3.22 4.94
C VAL A 21 -4.77 -1.90 5.64
N GLY A 22 -5.83 -1.88 6.46
CA GLY A 22 -6.21 -0.69 7.23
C GLY A 22 -5.11 -0.22 8.18
N GLU A 23 -4.45 -1.15 8.86
CA GLU A 23 -3.33 -0.85 9.76
C GLU A 23 -2.11 -0.35 8.97
N ILE A 24 -1.80 -0.95 7.82
CA ILE A 24 -0.75 -0.46 6.90
C ILE A 24 -1.01 1.00 6.51
N LEU A 25 -2.24 1.34 6.13
CA LEU A 25 -2.59 2.70 5.72
C LEU A 25 -2.51 3.68 6.90
N ALA A 26 -2.90 3.25 8.11
CA ALA A 26 -2.78 4.03 9.33
C ALA A 26 -1.30 4.30 9.69
N GLU A 27 -0.43 3.29 9.61
CA GLU A 27 1.03 3.43 9.84
C GLU A 27 1.66 4.41 8.84
N LEU A 28 1.20 4.39 7.60
CA LEU A 28 1.64 5.30 6.54
C LEU A 28 1.01 6.71 6.64
N GLY A 29 0.02 6.90 7.54
CA GLY A 29 -0.67 8.17 7.72
C GLY A 29 -1.52 8.60 6.52
N VAL A 30 -2.02 7.66 5.73
CA VAL A 30 -2.79 7.93 4.50
C VAL A 30 -4.23 7.42 4.61
N SER A 31 -5.19 8.18 4.08
CA SER A 31 -6.59 7.72 4.03
C SER A 31 -6.83 6.80 2.84
N LYS A 32 -7.56 5.71 3.08
CA LYS A 32 -8.04 4.77 2.06
C LYS A 32 -8.85 5.42 0.94
N GLU A 33 -9.40 6.61 1.15
CA GLU A 33 -10.17 7.34 0.14
C GLU A 33 -9.30 7.83 -1.02
N TYR A 34 -8.05 8.19 -0.74
CA TYR A 34 -7.12 8.74 -1.72
C TYR A 34 -6.13 7.71 -2.26
N PHE A 35 -6.13 6.49 -1.71
CA PHE A 35 -5.16 5.46 -2.08
C PHE A 35 -5.86 4.13 -2.40
N THR A 36 -5.22 3.34 -3.25
CA THR A 36 -5.57 1.95 -3.56
C THR A 36 -4.41 1.08 -3.11
N VAL A 37 -4.73 -0.05 -2.47
CA VAL A 37 -3.75 -1.04 -2.06
C VAL A 37 -3.91 -2.28 -2.93
N ILE A 38 -2.78 -2.77 -3.44
CA ILE A 38 -2.68 -4.00 -4.22
C ILE A 38 -1.78 -4.94 -3.42
N VAL A 39 -2.28 -6.14 -3.17
CA VAL A 39 -1.58 -7.23 -2.47
C VAL A 39 -1.47 -8.39 -3.45
N ASP A 40 -0.24 -8.82 -3.75
CA ASP A 40 0.05 -9.93 -4.68
C ASP A 40 -0.68 -9.81 -6.03
N GLY A 41 -0.76 -8.57 -6.54
CA GLY A 41 -1.40 -8.25 -7.83
C GLY A 41 -2.93 -8.12 -7.78
N LYS A 42 -3.57 -8.28 -6.62
CA LYS A 42 -5.02 -8.12 -6.43
C LYS A 42 -5.33 -6.89 -5.58
N LYS A 43 -6.40 -6.17 -5.90
CA LYS A 43 -6.87 -5.05 -5.06
C LYS A 43 -7.33 -5.61 -3.72
N ALA A 44 -6.91 -4.94 -2.65
CA ALA A 44 -7.24 -5.29 -1.28
C ALA A 44 -7.96 -4.11 -0.60
N ASP A 45 -9.02 -4.42 0.15
CA ASP A 45 -9.76 -3.47 0.96
C ASP A 45 -9.13 -3.33 2.36
N SER A 46 -9.65 -2.42 3.19
CA SER A 46 -9.10 -2.17 4.54
C SER A 46 -9.11 -3.38 5.48
N ASP A 47 -10.03 -4.31 5.26
CA ASP A 47 -10.24 -5.49 6.09
C ASP A 47 -9.48 -6.71 5.56
N SER A 48 -8.97 -6.64 4.33
CA SER A 48 -8.08 -7.65 3.75
C SER A 48 -6.85 -7.88 4.64
N LEU A 49 -6.57 -9.16 4.90
CA LEU A 49 -5.36 -9.59 5.58
C LEU A 49 -4.21 -9.68 4.58
N VAL A 50 -3.05 -9.13 4.94
CA VAL A 50 -1.80 -9.26 4.21
C VAL A 50 -0.93 -10.23 4.99
N ASP A 51 -0.51 -11.32 4.36
CA ASP A 51 0.38 -12.29 4.98
C ASP A 51 1.85 -11.84 4.95
N GLU A 52 2.67 -12.44 5.81
CA GLU A 52 4.12 -12.26 5.74
C GLU A 52 4.65 -12.74 4.38
N GLY A 53 5.53 -11.94 3.77
CA GLY A 53 6.09 -12.23 2.45
C GLY A 53 5.24 -11.73 1.27
N SER A 54 4.00 -11.29 1.49
CA SER A 54 3.16 -10.71 0.43
C SER A 54 3.73 -9.39 -0.08
N LEU A 55 3.59 -9.17 -1.39
CA LEU A 55 3.98 -7.92 -2.04
C LEU A 55 2.84 -6.90 -1.94
N VAL A 56 3.12 -5.78 -1.28
CA VAL A 56 2.18 -4.67 -1.11
C VAL A 56 2.58 -3.49 -1.98
N ILE A 57 1.60 -2.96 -2.72
CA ILE A 57 1.74 -1.74 -3.53
C ILE A 57 0.63 -0.79 -3.13
N VAL A 58 0.99 0.40 -2.67
CA VAL A 58 0.07 1.49 -2.33
C VAL A 58 0.24 2.57 -3.38
N LEU A 59 -0.84 2.96 -4.04
CA LEU A 59 -0.82 3.97 -5.10
C LEU A 59 -1.97 4.96 -4.91
N PRO A 60 -1.84 6.24 -5.35
CA PRO A 60 -2.89 7.21 -5.20
C PRO A 60 -4.05 6.83 -6.13
N ARG A 61 -5.28 7.01 -5.69
CA ARG A 61 -6.43 7.00 -6.58
C ARG A 61 -6.35 8.24 -7.45
N ILE A 62 -5.90 8.03 -8.68
CA ILE A 62 -6.02 9.04 -9.72
C ILE A 62 -7.45 8.93 -10.25
N ALA A 63 -8.33 9.82 -9.80
CA ALA A 63 -9.61 10.04 -10.46
C ALA A 63 -9.29 10.76 -11.77
N GLY A 64 -9.06 9.98 -12.83
CA GLY A 64 -8.93 10.52 -14.18
C GLY A 64 -10.26 11.14 -14.59
N GLY A 65 -10.26 12.47 -14.74
CA GLY A 65 -11.18 13.20 -15.60
C GLY A 65 -10.51 13.48 -16.93
#